data_AF-A0AA87ZLS7-F1
#
_entry.id   AF-A0AA87ZLS7-F1
#
_cell.length_a   1.000
_cell.length_b   1.000
_cell.length_c   1.000
_cell.angle_alpha   90.00
_cell.angle_beta   90.00
_cell.angle_gamma   90.00
#
_symmetry.space_group_name_H-M   'P 1'
#
loop_
_entity.id
_entity.type
_entity.pdbx_description
1 polymer ?
#
loop_
_entity_poly.entity_id
_entity_poly.type
_entity_poly.pdbx_seq_one_letter_code
_entity_poly.pdbx_strand_id
1 'polypeptide(L)'
;MCVCVTGCRAIGCGYALSTFAAFFFNTGLSGKTRPGKLPNPLLPIEIKNIHLGKHGSDTDAYDNEGRFVPSKFEEIFKKHAHTYPDALTADELNELLKANREPKDFAGRIAAQFEWKTLYLLAKDENGLLHKDRVRAVFDGTLFQQLEKENSASKRKM
;
A
#
# COMPACT_ATOMS: atom_id res chain seq x y z
N MET A 1 16.04 0.27 5.06
CA MET A 1 16.06 0.75 3.66
C MET A 1 16.45 -0.31 2.62
N CYS A 2 17.63 -0.96 2.69
CA CYS A 2 18.07 -1.96 1.70
C CYS A 2 17.06 -3.09 1.44
N VAL A 3 16.50 -3.68 2.50
CA VAL A 3 15.48 -4.74 2.40
C VAL A 3 14.25 -4.29 1.61
N CYS A 4 13.81 -3.03 1.77
CA CYS A 4 12.67 -2.50 1.04
C CYS A 4 12.98 -2.33 -0.45
N VAL A 5 14.19 -1.88 -0.81
CA VAL A 5 14.62 -1.79 -2.21
C VAL A 5 14.61 -3.18 -2.86
N THR A 6 15.21 -4.18 -2.21
CA THR A 6 15.24 -5.55 -2.72
C THR A 6 13.84 -6.14 -2.84
N GLY A 7 12.98 -5.93 -1.84
CA GLY A 7 11.58 -6.37 -1.86
C GLY A 7 10.77 -5.74 -3.00
N CYS A 8 10.84 -4.41 -3.16
CA CYS A 8 10.18 -3.72 -4.27
C CYS A 8 10.67 -4.23 -5.63
N ARG A 9 11.98 -4.51 -5.77
CA ARG A 9 12.54 -5.09 -6.99
C ARG A 9 12.03 -6.49 -7.27
N ALA A 10 11.86 -7.31 -6.23
CA ALA A 10 11.36 -8.67 -6.33
C ALA A 10 9.92 -8.70 -6.85
N ILE A 11 9.06 -7.78 -6.42
CA ILE A 11 7.66 -7.69 -6.84
C ILE A 11 7.43 -6.93 -8.15
N GLY A 12 8.50 -6.54 -8.86
CA GLY A 12 8.41 -5.97 -10.21
C GLY A 12 8.67 -4.46 -10.33
N CYS A 13 8.80 -3.71 -9.23
CA CYS A 13 9.15 -2.28 -9.29
C CYS A 13 10.54 -2.08 -9.89
N GLY A 14 10.75 -1.02 -10.69
CA GLY A 14 12.06 -0.57 -11.19
C GLY A 14 13.00 -0.05 -10.09
N TYR A 15 14.30 0.16 -10.39
CA TYR A 15 15.27 0.69 -9.42
C TYR A 15 14.87 2.07 -8.88
N ALA A 16 14.49 3.00 -9.76
CA ALA A 16 14.08 4.35 -9.35
C ALA A 16 12.90 4.33 -8.38
N LEU A 17 11.82 3.62 -8.74
CA LEU A 17 10.64 3.48 -7.88
C LEU A 17 10.97 2.77 -6.56
N SER A 18 11.82 1.73 -6.60
CA SER A 18 12.21 0.97 -5.40
C SER A 18 13.01 1.82 -4.41
N THR A 19 13.96 2.62 -4.90
CA THR A 19 14.73 3.54 -4.06
C THR A 19 13.85 4.65 -3.49
N PHE A 20 12.97 5.22 -4.31
CA PHE A 20 12.02 6.24 -3.84
C PHE A 20 11.06 5.69 -2.78
N ALA A 21 10.45 4.52 -3.02
CA ALA A 21 9.57 3.86 -2.07
C ALA A 21 10.28 3.56 -0.74
N ALA A 22 11.51 3.04 -0.80
CA ALA A 22 12.30 2.77 0.39
C ALA A 22 12.57 4.05 1.19
N PHE A 23 12.95 5.14 0.54
CA PHE A 23 13.13 6.42 1.22
C PHE A 23 11.83 6.94 1.82
N PHE A 24 10.73 6.90 1.05
CA PHE A 24 9.40 7.35 1.45
C PHE A 24 8.90 6.64 2.70
N PHE A 25 8.87 5.29 2.68
CA PHE A 25 8.39 4.50 3.81
C PHE A 25 9.32 4.59 5.03
N ASN A 26 10.64 4.50 4.85
CA ASN A 26 11.56 4.52 5.99
C ASN A 26 11.56 5.89 6.66
N THR A 27 11.49 6.99 5.90
CA THR A 27 11.40 8.35 6.47
C THR A 27 10.04 8.58 7.15
N GLY A 28 8.93 8.18 6.51
CA GLY A 28 7.60 8.37 7.04
C GLY A 28 7.27 7.53 8.28
N LEU A 29 7.80 6.30 8.36
CA LEU A 29 7.47 5.34 9.42
C LEU A 29 8.51 5.27 10.55
N SER A 30 9.78 5.57 10.29
CA SER A 30 10.83 5.49 11.33
C SER A 30 10.51 6.36 12.54
N GLY A 31 10.14 7.62 12.31
CA GLY A 31 9.80 8.55 13.40
C GLY A 31 8.54 8.15 14.18
N LYS A 32 7.57 7.50 13.51
CA LYS A 32 6.30 7.08 14.11
C LYS A 32 6.43 5.80 14.93
N THR A 33 7.22 4.85 14.44
CA THR A 33 7.26 3.49 15.00
C THR A 33 8.34 3.32 16.06
N ARG A 34 9.40 4.13 16.06
CA ARG A 34 10.52 3.96 16.99
C ARG A 34 10.19 4.41 18.43
N PRO A 35 10.65 3.66 19.45
CA PRO A 35 10.65 4.17 20.82
C PRO A 35 11.71 5.26 20.98
N GLY A 36 11.33 6.39 21.59
CA GLY A 36 12.20 7.54 21.79
C GLY A 36 12.29 8.48 20.58
N LYS A 37 12.55 9.77 20.85
CA LYS A 37 12.44 10.85 19.85
C LYS A 37 13.76 11.24 19.18
N LEU A 38 14.87 10.56 19.49
CA LEU A 38 16.16 10.88 18.89
C LEU A 38 16.21 10.41 17.42
N PRO A 39 16.69 11.27 16.50
CA PRO A 39 16.84 10.90 15.09
C PRO A 39 17.81 9.73 14.97
N ASN A 40 17.45 8.73 14.16
CA ASN A 40 18.34 7.63 13.80
C ASN A 40 18.55 7.68 12.28
N PRO A 41 19.78 7.89 11.80
CA PRO A 41 20.07 8.04 10.38
C PRO A 41 19.82 6.76 9.57
N LEU A 42 19.73 5.59 10.22
CA LEU A 42 19.42 4.31 9.58
C LEU A 42 17.92 4.16 9.26
N LEU A 43 17.08 5.05 9.79
CA LEU A 43 15.63 5.07 9.60
C LEU A 43 14.96 3.69 9.80
N PRO A 44 15.18 2.99 10.93
CA PRO A 44 14.58 1.68 11.13
C PRO A 44 13.06 1.79 11.34
N ILE A 45 12.32 0.77 10.90
CA ILE A 45 10.88 0.63 11.12
C ILE A 45 10.67 -0.46 12.17
N GLU A 46 10.01 -0.11 13.28
CA GLU A 46 9.73 -1.05 14.37
C GLU A 46 8.39 -1.73 14.15
N ILE A 47 8.41 -2.99 13.70
CA ILE A 47 7.21 -3.76 13.34
C ILE A 47 6.21 -3.83 14.50
N LYS A 48 6.69 -4.01 15.74
CA LYS A 48 5.84 -4.04 16.95
C LYS A 48 4.94 -2.80 17.10
N ASN A 49 5.35 -1.67 16.54
CA ASN A 49 4.68 -0.38 16.63
C ASN A 49 4.12 0.07 15.27
N ILE A 50 4.04 -0.82 14.26
CA ILE A 50 3.67 -0.44 12.89
C ILE A 50 2.27 0.17 12.79
N HIS A 51 1.36 -0.19 13.71
CA HIS A 51 0.02 0.39 13.81
C HIS A 51 0.05 1.92 14.00
N LEU A 52 1.11 2.47 14.61
CA LEU A 52 1.33 3.92 14.73
C LEU A 52 1.60 4.60 13.38
N GLY A 53 1.90 3.82 12.34
CA GLY A 53 2.08 4.28 10.97
C GLY A 53 0.80 4.80 10.32
N LYS A 54 -0.36 4.33 10.79
CA LYS A 54 -1.71 4.70 10.32
C LYS A 54 -1.88 6.22 10.25
N HIS A 55 -2.66 6.69 9.30
CA HIS A 55 -2.96 8.10 9.11
C HIS A 55 -4.44 8.36 8.82
N GLY A 56 -4.88 9.61 8.98
CA GLY A 56 -6.29 9.99 8.90
C GLY A 56 -6.92 9.73 7.53
N SER A 57 -6.13 9.73 6.46
CA SER A 57 -6.62 9.50 5.10
C SER A 57 -6.68 8.04 4.65
N ASP A 58 -6.58 7.10 5.61
CA ASP A 58 -6.68 5.65 5.34
C ASP A 58 -8.10 5.19 5.02
N THR A 59 -8.23 3.94 4.54
CA THR A 59 -9.54 3.28 4.33
C THR A 59 -10.17 2.70 5.59
N ASP A 60 -9.45 2.74 6.71
CA ASP A 60 -9.82 2.05 7.96
C ASP A 60 -9.98 0.53 7.84
N ALA A 61 -9.47 -0.08 6.76
CA ALA A 61 -9.34 -1.53 6.64
C ALA A 61 -8.43 -2.13 7.73
N TYR A 62 -7.53 -1.32 8.30
CA TYR A 62 -6.92 -1.54 9.60
C TYR A 62 -7.46 -0.53 10.62
N ASP A 63 -7.79 -0.99 11.83
CA ASP A 63 -8.11 -0.11 12.95
C ASP A 63 -6.85 0.53 13.57
N ASN A 64 -7.04 1.39 14.58
CA ASN A 64 -5.94 2.10 15.24
C ASN A 64 -4.95 1.18 15.98
N GLU A 65 -5.36 -0.06 16.29
CA GLU A 65 -4.52 -1.08 16.93
C GLU A 65 -3.84 -1.97 15.87
N GLY A 66 -4.03 -1.69 14.58
CA GLY A 66 -3.46 -2.45 13.47
C GLY A 66 -4.17 -3.77 13.18
N ARG A 67 -5.42 -3.94 13.65
CA ARG A 67 -6.22 -5.14 13.39
C ARG A 67 -7.02 -4.97 12.10
N PHE A 68 -7.03 -6.01 11.26
CA PHE A 68 -7.83 -5.99 10.04
C PHE A 68 -9.32 -5.96 10.38
N VAL A 69 -10.07 -5.06 9.74
CA VAL A 69 -11.51 -4.87 9.94
C VAL A 69 -12.25 -5.30 8.67
N PRO A 70 -12.79 -6.55 8.62
CA PRO A 70 -13.39 -7.08 7.40
C PRO A 70 -14.53 -6.22 6.85
N SER A 71 -15.38 -5.67 7.72
CA SER A 71 -16.49 -4.81 7.29
C SER A 71 -16.01 -3.53 6.61
N LYS A 72 -14.91 -2.92 7.08
CA LYS A 72 -14.32 -1.72 6.46
C LYS A 72 -13.67 -2.03 5.12
N PHE A 73 -13.04 -3.19 5.00
CA PHE A 73 -12.54 -3.67 3.72
C PHE A 73 -13.69 -3.87 2.71
N GLU A 74 -14.76 -4.53 3.12
CA GLU A 74 -15.96 -4.73 2.28
C GLU A 74 -16.62 -3.41 1.85
N GLU A 75 -16.62 -2.40 2.75
CA GLU A 75 -17.13 -1.06 2.45
C GLU A 75 -16.40 -0.38 1.29
N ILE A 76 -15.10 -0.65 1.06
CA ILE A 76 -14.34 -0.05 -0.05
C ILE A 76 -15.03 -0.35 -1.38
N PHE A 77 -15.31 -1.63 -1.63
CA PHE A 77 -15.91 -2.07 -2.89
C PHE A 77 -17.39 -1.73 -2.95
N LYS A 78 -18.11 -1.89 -1.85
CA LYS A 78 -19.53 -1.52 -1.79
C LYS A 78 -19.78 -0.04 -2.10
N LYS A 79 -18.85 0.86 -1.75
CA LYS A 79 -18.99 2.30 -1.94
C LYS A 79 -18.44 2.81 -3.27
N HIS A 80 -17.39 2.18 -3.80
CA HIS A 80 -16.63 2.75 -4.92
C HIS A 80 -16.53 1.85 -6.15
N ALA A 81 -16.84 0.55 -6.06
CA ALA A 81 -16.77 -0.37 -7.18
C ALA A 81 -18.10 -0.36 -7.96
N HIS A 82 -18.32 0.70 -8.75
CA HIS A 82 -19.58 0.97 -9.45
C HIS A 82 -19.71 0.15 -10.74
N THR A 83 -18.59 -0.09 -11.41
CA THR A 83 -18.53 -0.72 -12.73
C THR A 83 -18.48 -2.24 -12.61
N TYR A 84 -17.65 -2.75 -11.72
CA TYR A 84 -17.48 -4.17 -11.42
C TYR A 84 -17.57 -4.37 -9.91
N PRO A 85 -18.54 -5.13 -9.37
CA PRO A 85 -18.75 -5.24 -7.92
C PRO A 85 -17.53 -5.71 -7.12
N ASP A 86 -16.59 -6.40 -7.77
CA ASP A 86 -15.40 -7.03 -7.19
C ASP A 86 -14.08 -6.46 -7.74
N ALA A 87 -14.09 -5.31 -8.41
CA ALA A 87 -12.86 -4.66 -8.85
C ALA A 87 -12.98 -3.13 -8.91
N LEU A 88 -11.84 -2.44 -8.73
CA LEU A 88 -11.75 -1.00 -8.90
C LEU A 88 -11.08 -0.65 -10.23
N THR A 89 -11.70 0.23 -10.99
CA THR A 89 -11.05 0.96 -12.09
C THR A 89 -10.14 2.08 -11.56
N ALA A 90 -9.32 2.69 -12.42
CA ALA A 90 -8.49 3.84 -12.04
C ALA A 90 -9.32 5.03 -11.53
N ASP A 91 -10.48 5.27 -12.11
CA ASP A 91 -11.33 6.41 -11.74
C ASP A 91 -12.02 6.18 -10.40
N GLU A 92 -12.52 4.97 -10.16
CA GLU A 92 -13.09 4.55 -8.87
C GLU A 92 -12.05 4.53 -7.75
N LEU A 93 -10.80 4.14 -8.06
CA LEU A 93 -9.68 4.28 -7.13
C LEU A 93 -9.39 5.75 -6.80
N ASN A 94 -9.43 6.64 -7.80
CA ASN A 94 -9.26 8.08 -7.57
C ASN A 94 -10.43 8.67 -6.77
N GLU A 95 -11.65 8.15 -6.94
CA GLU A 95 -12.81 8.49 -6.12
C GLU A 95 -12.61 8.07 -4.68
N LEU A 96 -12.24 6.81 -4.41
CA LEU A 96 -11.88 6.30 -3.09
C LEU A 96 -10.86 7.22 -2.40
N LEU A 97 -9.77 7.54 -3.10
CA LEU A 97 -8.71 8.41 -2.59
C LEU A 97 -9.15 9.86 -2.34
N LYS A 98 -10.21 10.34 -3.00
CA LYS A 98 -10.80 11.66 -2.74
C LYS A 98 -11.77 11.61 -1.57
N ALA A 99 -12.59 10.56 -1.49
CA ALA A 99 -13.59 10.35 -0.45
C ALA A 99 -12.93 10.20 0.93
N ASN A 100 -11.77 9.54 0.99
CA ASN A 100 -11.05 9.28 2.23
C ASN A 100 -10.11 10.42 2.67
N ARG A 101 -10.10 11.58 2.00
CA ARG A 101 -9.21 12.68 2.37
C ARG A 101 -9.62 13.30 3.71
N GLU A 102 -8.73 13.24 4.69
CA GLU A 102 -8.86 14.05 5.89
C GLU A 102 -8.23 15.44 5.65
N PRO A 103 -9.00 16.55 5.70
CA PRO A 103 -8.50 17.89 5.34
C PRO A 103 -7.24 18.32 6.09
N LYS A 104 -7.12 17.96 7.38
CA LYS A 104 -5.97 18.31 8.22
C LYS A 104 -4.78 17.36 8.06
N ASP A 105 -4.91 16.31 7.26
CA ASP A 105 -3.89 15.27 7.08
C ASP A 105 -3.26 15.34 5.68
N PHE A 106 -2.46 16.38 5.42
CA PHE A 106 -1.79 16.52 4.11
C PHE A 106 -0.79 15.38 3.83
N ALA A 107 -0.03 14.96 4.84
CA ALA A 107 0.95 13.88 4.69
C ALA A 107 0.26 12.54 4.42
N GLY A 108 -0.81 12.20 5.15
CA GLY A 108 -1.57 10.97 4.90
C GLY A 108 -2.27 10.96 3.56
N ARG A 109 -2.74 12.12 3.05
CA ARG A 109 -3.26 12.19 1.67
C ARG A 109 -2.21 11.81 0.63
N ILE A 110 -0.97 12.27 0.77
CA ILE A 110 0.12 11.92 -0.15
C ILE A 110 0.48 10.43 -0.01
N ALA A 111 0.55 9.92 1.22
CA ALA A 111 0.83 8.52 1.49
C ALA A 111 -0.23 7.59 0.89
N ALA A 112 -1.52 7.83 1.18
CA ALA A 112 -2.62 7.07 0.61
C ALA A 112 -2.58 7.07 -0.93
N GLN A 113 -2.32 8.22 -1.56
CA GLN A 113 -2.18 8.28 -3.01
C GLN A 113 -1.00 7.43 -3.53
N PHE A 114 0.14 7.48 -2.87
CA PHE A 114 1.31 6.72 -3.26
C PHE A 114 1.08 5.21 -3.09
N GLU A 115 0.52 4.79 -1.96
CA GLU A 115 0.25 3.39 -1.63
C GLU A 115 -0.75 2.76 -2.61
N TRP A 116 -1.92 3.37 -2.76
CA TRP A 116 -2.99 2.82 -3.61
C TRP A 116 -2.65 2.86 -5.10
N LYS A 117 -1.98 3.92 -5.58
CA LYS A 117 -1.53 3.96 -6.99
C LYS A 117 -0.43 2.95 -7.27
N THR A 118 0.50 2.75 -6.33
CA THR A 118 1.52 1.71 -6.46
C THR A 118 0.88 0.33 -6.51
N LEU A 119 -0.08 0.05 -5.61
CA LEU A 119 -0.85 -1.19 -5.62
C LEU A 119 -1.57 -1.39 -6.96
N TYR A 120 -2.28 -0.37 -7.45
CA TYR A 120 -2.97 -0.43 -8.73
C TYR A 120 -2.02 -0.72 -9.89
N LEU A 121 -0.87 -0.04 -9.95
CA LEU A 121 0.14 -0.27 -10.99
C LEU A 121 0.70 -1.70 -10.98
N LEU A 122 0.85 -2.30 -9.80
CA LEU A 122 1.44 -3.63 -9.65
C LEU A 122 0.42 -4.77 -9.81
N ALA A 123 -0.82 -4.57 -9.38
CA ALA A 123 -1.77 -5.66 -9.17
C ALA A 123 -3.01 -5.61 -10.07
N LYS A 124 -3.22 -4.53 -10.84
CA LYS A 124 -4.29 -4.49 -11.84
C LYS A 124 -4.08 -5.55 -12.93
N ASP A 125 -5.16 -6.01 -13.54
CA ASP A 125 -5.10 -6.88 -14.71
C ASP A 125 -4.83 -6.11 -16.03
N GLU A 126 -4.86 -6.85 -17.13
CA GLU A 126 -4.69 -6.32 -18.49
C GLU A 126 -5.81 -5.36 -18.92
N ASN A 127 -7.01 -5.50 -18.36
CA ASN A 127 -8.16 -4.63 -18.60
C ASN A 127 -8.14 -3.38 -17.69
N GLY A 128 -7.17 -3.27 -16.78
CA GLY A 128 -7.07 -2.15 -15.85
C GLY A 128 -8.00 -2.30 -14.64
N LEU A 129 -8.32 -3.52 -14.24
CA LEU A 129 -9.15 -3.81 -13.07
C LEU A 129 -8.27 -4.23 -11.90
N LEU A 130 -8.39 -3.52 -10.78
CA LEU A 130 -7.79 -3.91 -9.51
C LEU A 130 -8.78 -4.76 -8.71
N HIS A 131 -8.65 -6.07 -8.85
CA HIS A 131 -9.55 -7.05 -8.26
C HIS A 131 -9.50 -7.06 -6.73
N LYS A 132 -10.66 -7.29 -6.12
CA LYS A 132 -10.86 -7.28 -4.66
C LYS A 132 -10.00 -8.31 -3.94
N ASP A 133 -9.83 -9.48 -4.51
CA ASP A 133 -8.97 -10.54 -3.96
C ASP A 133 -7.49 -10.12 -3.94
N ARG A 134 -6.99 -9.43 -4.98
CA ARG A 134 -5.65 -8.83 -5.01
C ARG A 134 -5.48 -7.78 -3.91
N VAL A 135 -6.48 -6.91 -3.72
CA VAL A 135 -6.46 -5.93 -2.62
C VAL A 135 -6.50 -6.63 -1.27
N ARG A 136 -7.33 -7.68 -1.10
CA ARG A 136 -7.40 -8.47 0.14
C ARG A 136 -6.06 -9.12 0.48
N ALA A 137 -5.35 -9.59 -0.54
CA ALA A 137 -4.04 -10.24 -0.44
C ALA A 137 -2.92 -9.28 -0.01
N VAL A 138 -3.11 -7.95 -0.13
CA VAL A 138 -2.19 -6.97 0.49
C VAL A 138 -2.25 -7.10 2.01
N PHE A 139 -3.45 -7.22 2.57
CA PHE A 139 -3.68 -7.20 4.01
C PHE A 139 -3.16 -8.47 4.69
N ASP A 140 -3.22 -9.64 4.05
CA ASP A 140 -2.62 -10.87 4.59
C ASP A 140 -1.18 -11.11 4.13
N GLY A 141 -0.64 -10.23 3.27
CA GLY A 141 0.73 -10.27 2.77
C GLY A 141 0.97 -11.28 1.64
N THR A 142 -0.03 -12.06 1.23
CA THR A 142 0.15 -13.06 0.17
C THR A 142 0.35 -12.44 -1.22
N LEU A 143 -0.12 -11.19 -1.45
CA LEU A 143 0.06 -10.50 -2.73
C LEU A 143 1.53 -10.37 -3.12
N PHE A 144 2.41 -10.05 -2.15
CA PHE A 144 3.83 -9.85 -2.44
C PHE A 144 4.49 -11.12 -2.99
N GLN A 145 4.11 -12.28 -2.47
CA GLN A 145 4.60 -13.57 -2.97
C GLN A 145 4.03 -13.89 -4.36
N GLN A 146 2.77 -13.53 -4.63
CA GLN A 146 2.17 -13.68 -5.95
C GLN A 146 2.92 -12.82 -6.99
N LEU A 147 3.12 -11.53 -6.69
CA LEU A 147 3.83 -10.59 -7.57
C LEU A 147 5.28 -11.01 -7.82
N GLU A 148 5.98 -11.51 -6.81
CA GLU A 148 7.36 -12.02 -6.98
C GLU A 148 7.41 -13.22 -7.92
N LYS A 149 6.46 -14.17 -7.79
CA LYS A 149 6.35 -15.33 -8.69
C LYS A 149 6.01 -14.89 -10.11
N GLU A 150 5.07 -13.97 -10.28
CA GLU A 150 4.68 -13.41 -11.57
C GLU A 150 5.86 -12.71 -12.26
N ASN A 151 6.57 -11.84 -11.53
CA ASN A 151 7.75 -11.15 -12.05
C ASN A 151 8.88 -12.12 -12.45
N SER A 152 9.13 -13.14 -11.62
CA SER A 152 10.13 -14.18 -11.91
C SER A 152 9.75 -15.01 -13.14
N ALA A 153 8.47 -15.36 -13.29
CA ALA A 153 7.97 -16.08 -14.45
C ALA A 153 8.08 -15.23 -15.74
N SER A 154 7.75 -13.94 -15.66
CA SER A 154 7.89 -13.02 -16.79
C SER A 154 9.33 -12.86 -17.24
N LYS A 155 10.28 -12.73 -16.30
CA LYS A 155 11.73 -12.68 -16.63
C LYS A 155 12.26 -13.96 -17.28
N ARG A 156 11.70 -15.12 -16.96
CA ARG A 156 12.08 -16.40 -17.57
C ARG A 156 11.54 -16.57 -18.99
N LYS A 157 10.48 -15.83 -19.35
CA LYS A 157 9.87 -15.86 -20.69
C LYS A 157 10.54 -14.86 -21.65
N MET A 158 11.43 -14.01 -21.15
CA MET A 158 12.14 -12.95 -21.88
C MET A 158 13.57 -13.41 -22.17
#